data_AF-A0A3M1W9X0-F1
#
_entry.id   AF-A0A3M1W9X0-F1
#
_cell.length_a   1.000
_cell.length_b   1.000
_cell.length_c   1.000
_cell.angle_alpha   90.00
_cell.angle_beta   90.00
_cell.angle_gamma   90.00
#
_symmetry.space_group_name_H-M   'P 1'
#
loop_
_entity.id
_entity.type
_entity.pdbx_description
1 polymer ?
#
loop_
_entity_poly.entity_id
_entity_poly.type
_entity_poly.pdbx_seq_one_letter_code
_entity_poly.pdbx_strand_id
1 'polypeptide(L)'
;MSVYTTHIKEDEKDQACFTHPLTQQQYYRGRLNVRVNRDELLGRLAQEVVTKHKARVTPTTHPDFPAILDPTHIAIGPFISGVGENLFFDAVLGVGTHAVFGYNHPRIFQKVQRLAQIIPGFMGAGTDFYFHCRYGGPTAQDLAAVLNELARQAYGVAFITNFSNSGTEANENALKIAMFNKFRQVRQRLGERLYAEMCAQLGIV
;
A
#
# COMPACT_ATOMS: atom_id res chain seq x y z
N MET A 1 -10.41 19.48 30.46
CA MET A 1 -9.86 19.64 29.09
C MET A 1 -8.39 19.98 29.24
N SER A 2 -7.48 19.14 28.73
CA SER A 2 -6.03 19.33 28.92
C SER A 2 -5.34 19.37 27.56
N VAL A 3 -4.65 20.47 27.26
CA VAL A 3 -3.81 20.60 26.07
C VAL A 3 -2.42 20.10 26.43
N TYR A 4 -1.94 19.07 25.74
CA TYR A 4 -0.58 18.58 25.91
C TYR A 4 0.27 19.12 24.76
N THR A 5 1.31 19.88 25.09
CA THR A 5 2.30 20.39 24.13
C THR A 5 3.67 19.84 24.50
N THR A 6 4.20 18.97 23.66
CA THR A 6 5.59 18.53 23.75
C THR A 6 6.48 19.47 22.94
N HIS A 7 7.45 20.09 23.59
CA HIS A 7 8.47 20.93 22.95
C HIS A 7 9.71 20.08 22.67
N ILE A 8 10.05 19.90 21.39
CA ILE A 8 11.37 19.40 20.98
C ILE A 8 12.28 20.62 20.80
N LYS A 9 13.54 20.53 21.27
CA LYS A 9 14.55 21.59 21.21
C LYS A 9 14.72 22.09 19.77
N GLU A 10 14.84 23.41 19.61
CA GLU A 10 14.79 24.10 18.31
C GLU A 10 16.02 23.89 17.40
N ASP A 11 17.09 23.25 17.87
CA ASP A 11 18.41 23.30 17.23
C ASP A 11 18.71 22.17 16.22
N GLU A 12 17.74 21.31 15.90
CA GLU A 12 17.84 20.34 14.78
C GLU A 12 16.56 20.40 13.92
N LYS A 13 16.30 21.55 13.28
CA LYS A 13 15.16 21.71 12.36
C LYS A 13 15.46 21.02 11.03
N ASP A 14 15.17 19.72 10.96
CA ASP A 14 14.73 19.13 9.69
C ASP A 14 13.39 19.81 9.31
N GLN A 15 13.44 20.78 8.40
CA GLN A 15 12.30 21.64 8.01
C GLN A 15 11.20 20.91 7.24
N ALA A 16 11.15 19.58 7.29
CA ALA A 16 10.13 18.80 6.64
C ALA A 16 8.74 19.19 7.17
N CYS A 17 7.94 19.82 6.30
CA CYS A 17 6.56 20.17 6.55
C CYS A 17 5.63 19.44 5.58
N PHE A 18 4.43 19.14 6.05
CA PHE A 18 3.33 18.62 5.24
C PHE A 18 2.19 19.64 5.27
N THR A 19 1.73 20.07 4.10
CA THR A 19 0.53 20.91 3.97
C THR A 19 -0.61 20.03 3.49
N HIS A 20 -1.66 19.95 4.29
CA HIS A 20 -2.82 19.13 3.94
C HIS A 20 -3.57 19.73 2.74
N PRO A 21 -3.82 18.96 1.66
CA PRO A 21 -4.33 19.52 0.41
C PRO A 21 -5.76 20.07 0.51
N LEU A 22 -6.59 19.60 1.44
CA LEU A 22 -7.98 20.08 1.57
C LEU A 22 -8.14 21.18 2.62
N THR A 23 -7.42 21.10 3.74
CA THR A 23 -7.56 22.05 4.86
C THR A 23 -6.50 23.14 4.86
N GLN A 24 -5.45 23.00 4.04
CA GLN A 24 -4.28 23.89 4.00
C GLN A 24 -3.52 23.98 5.34
N GLN A 25 -3.82 23.10 6.29
CA GLN A 25 -3.14 23.04 7.57
C GLN A 25 -1.70 22.54 7.39
N GLN A 26 -0.74 23.23 8.00
CA GLN A 26 0.66 22.84 8.00
C GLN A 26 1.02 22.02 9.24
N TYR A 27 1.72 20.92 9.01
CA TYR A 27 2.27 20.04 10.03
C TYR A 27 3.79 20.01 9.92
N TYR A 28 4.47 20.09 11.06
CA TYR A 28 5.94 20.09 11.13
C TYR A 28 6.43 18.82 11.81
N ARG A 29 7.57 18.29 11.33
CA ARG A 29 8.24 17.19 12.01
C ARG A 29 8.53 17.57 13.46
N GLY A 30 8.19 16.68 14.40
CA GLY A 30 8.47 16.86 15.83
C GLY A 30 7.50 17.74 16.61
N ARG A 31 6.46 18.32 15.99
CA ARG A 31 5.44 19.10 16.69
C ARG A 31 4.04 18.73 16.23
N LEU A 32 3.25 18.17 17.14
CA LEU A 32 1.84 17.88 16.90
C LEU A 32 1.01 18.37 18.10
N ASN A 33 0.13 19.34 17.86
CA ASN A 33 -0.85 19.74 18.86
C ASN A 33 -2.09 18.87 18.67
N VAL A 34 -2.37 18.01 19.65
CA VAL A 34 -3.57 17.18 19.63
C VAL A 34 -4.44 17.44 20.84
N ARG A 35 -5.75 17.40 20.63
CA ARG A 35 -6.73 17.29 21.70
C ARG A 35 -6.97 15.81 21.94
N VAL A 36 -7.14 15.45 23.21
CA VAL A 36 -7.53 14.10 23.60
C VAL A 36 -8.69 14.24 24.56
N ASN A 37 -9.85 13.79 24.14
CA ASN A 37 -11.03 13.64 24.97
C ASN A 37 -11.12 12.18 25.45
N ARG A 38 -10.77 11.95 26.72
CA ARG A 38 -10.78 10.61 27.33
C ARG A 38 -12.20 10.09 27.59
N ASP A 39 -13.16 10.99 27.78
CA ASP A 39 -14.53 10.64 28.17
C ASP A 39 -15.41 10.37 26.95
N GLU A 40 -15.06 10.93 25.80
CA GLU A 40 -15.70 10.68 24.52
C GLU A 40 -14.67 10.11 23.53
N LEU A 41 -14.44 8.80 23.62
CA LEU A 41 -13.54 8.11 22.69
C LEU A 41 -14.05 8.23 21.24
N LEU A 42 -15.38 8.25 21.07
CA LEU A 42 -16.09 8.22 19.80
C LEU A 42 -17.17 9.29 19.76
N GLY A 43 -16.92 10.31 18.95
CA GLY A 43 -17.89 11.37 18.70
C GLY A 43 -19.17 10.84 18.07
N ARG A 44 -20.27 11.60 18.22
CA ARG A 44 -21.57 11.33 17.55
C ARG A 44 -21.41 11.02 16.06
N LEU A 45 -20.56 11.77 15.36
CA LEU A 45 -20.31 11.59 13.93
C LEU A 45 -19.70 10.21 13.61
N ALA A 46 -18.79 9.70 14.44
CA ALA A 46 -18.21 8.37 14.26
C ALA A 46 -19.30 7.28 14.37
N GLN A 47 -20.21 7.41 15.34
CA GLN A 47 -21.33 6.47 15.53
C GLN A 47 -22.30 6.47 14.34
N GLU A 48 -22.59 7.64 13.79
CA GLU A 48 -23.41 7.77 12.59
C GLU A 48 -22.77 7.11 11.37
N VAL A 49 -21.46 7.28 11.19
CA VAL A 49 -20.69 6.63 10.10
C VAL A 49 -20.75 5.11 10.23
N VAL A 50 -20.49 4.57 11.43
CA VAL A 50 -20.58 3.12 11.70
C VAL A 50 -21.97 2.58 11.38
N THR A 51 -23.00 3.26 11.85
CA THR A 51 -24.40 2.86 11.61
C THR A 51 -24.73 2.85 10.13
N LYS A 52 -24.33 3.90 9.40
CA LYS A 52 -24.54 4.00 7.95
C LYS A 52 -23.79 2.91 7.18
N HIS A 53 -22.59 2.55 7.62
CA HIS A 53 -21.76 1.51 7.02
C HIS A 53 -22.36 0.11 7.26
N LYS A 54 -22.66 -0.25 8.51
CA LYS A 54 -23.26 -1.57 8.85
C LYS A 54 -24.60 -1.83 8.15
N ALA A 55 -25.35 -0.77 7.83
CA ALA A 55 -26.60 -0.88 7.08
C ALA A 55 -26.41 -1.18 5.57
N ARG A 56 -25.20 -1.05 5.02
CA ARG A 56 -24.95 -1.05 3.56
C ARG A 56 -23.77 -1.93 3.12
N VAL A 57 -22.85 -2.25 4.02
CA VAL A 57 -21.63 -2.99 3.73
C VAL A 57 -21.53 -4.17 4.68
N THR A 58 -21.20 -5.34 4.13
CA THR A 58 -21.02 -6.57 4.90
C THR A 58 -19.91 -6.39 5.94
N PRO A 59 -20.18 -6.55 7.25
CA PRO A 59 -19.24 -6.19 8.30
C PRO A 59 -18.21 -7.30 8.61
N THR A 60 -18.07 -8.33 7.76
CA THR A 60 -17.32 -9.57 8.06
C THR A 60 -15.84 -9.37 8.36
N THR A 61 -15.28 -8.20 8.05
CA THR A 61 -13.87 -7.85 8.26
C THR A 61 -13.66 -6.68 9.21
N HIS A 62 -14.72 -6.09 9.77
CA HIS A 62 -14.61 -4.91 10.62
C HIS A 62 -14.72 -5.29 12.10
N PRO A 63 -13.70 -5.02 12.93
CA PRO A 63 -13.86 -5.12 14.38
C PRO A 63 -14.90 -4.08 14.84
N ASP A 64 -15.56 -4.32 15.96
CA ASP A 64 -16.43 -3.33 16.61
C ASP A 64 -15.66 -2.11 17.16
N PHE A 65 -14.36 -2.00 16.85
CA PHE A 65 -13.49 -0.89 17.24
C PHE A 65 -13.56 0.25 16.21
N PRO A 66 -14.13 1.42 16.55
CA PRO A 66 -14.52 2.40 15.54
C PRO A 66 -13.55 3.58 15.49
N ALA A 67 -12.26 3.29 15.32
CA ALA A 67 -11.33 4.30 14.84
C ALA A 67 -11.72 4.63 13.38
N ILE A 68 -12.60 5.63 13.21
CA ILE A 68 -13.03 6.08 11.89
C ILE A 68 -11.93 6.98 11.35
N LEU A 69 -11.08 6.43 10.48
CA LEU A 69 -9.95 7.15 9.90
C LEU A 69 -10.45 8.33 9.06
N ASP A 70 -9.95 9.53 9.36
CA ASP A 70 -10.21 10.72 8.56
C ASP A 70 -8.93 11.10 7.79
N PRO A 71 -8.84 10.77 6.49
CA PRO A 71 -7.67 11.13 5.68
C PRO A 71 -7.57 12.65 5.45
N THR A 72 -8.61 13.42 5.80
CA THR A 72 -8.60 14.88 5.71
C THR A 72 -8.00 15.57 6.93
N HIS A 73 -7.66 14.78 7.96
CA HIS A 73 -7.04 15.25 9.20
C HIS A 73 -5.63 14.67 9.40
N ILE A 74 -5.08 14.76 10.60
CA ILE A 74 -3.69 14.33 10.87
C ILE A 74 -3.55 12.85 10.57
N ALA A 75 -2.73 12.50 9.59
CA ALA A 75 -2.25 11.13 9.40
C ALA A 75 -0.76 11.21 9.05
N ILE A 76 0.12 11.13 10.05
CA ILE A 76 1.56 11.32 9.90
C ILE A 76 2.30 10.31 10.77
N GLY A 77 3.27 9.61 10.20
CA GLY A 77 4.01 8.58 10.93
C GLY A 77 3.05 7.46 11.37
N PRO A 78 3.09 7.02 12.65
CA PRO A 78 2.17 6.01 13.17
C PRO A 78 0.87 6.60 13.76
N PHE A 79 0.64 7.91 13.65
CA PHE A 79 -0.51 8.57 14.25
C PHE A 79 -1.56 8.93 13.21
N ILE A 80 -2.82 8.63 13.52
CA ILE A 80 -3.97 8.93 12.67
C ILE A 80 -5.08 9.55 13.51
N SER A 81 -5.64 10.64 13.02
CA SER A 81 -6.83 11.24 13.59
C SER A 81 -8.08 10.53 13.11
N GLY A 82 -8.99 10.34 14.05
CA GLY A 82 -10.33 9.90 13.70
C GLY A 82 -11.19 11.07 13.20
N VAL A 83 -12.42 10.76 12.79
CA VAL A 83 -13.50 11.74 12.55
C VAL A 83 -13.97 12.44 13.86
N GLY A 84 -13.48 11.99 15.03
CA GLY A 84 -13.62 12.69 16.31
C GLY A 84 -12.39 13.52 16.69
N GLU A 85 -12.40 14.14 17.87
CA GLU A 85 -11.26 14.99 18.32
C GLU A 85 -10.02 14.20 18.75
N ASN A 86 -10.07 12.87 18.78
CA ASN A 86 -8.99 12.02 19.29
C ASN A 86 -7.97 11.64 18.21
N LEU A 87 -6.70 11.61 18.62
CA LEU A 87 -5.60 11.01 17.88
C LEU A 87 -5.39 9.56 18.32
N PHE A 88 -5.23 8.66 17.37
CA PHE A 88 -4.95 7.25 17.61
C PHE A 88 -3.53 6.90 17.18
N PHE A 89 -2.90 6.01 17.94
CA PHE A 89 -1.67 5.34 17.53
C PHE A 89 -2.04 4.06 16.77
N ASP A 90 -1.65 3.99 15.50
CA ASP A 90 -1.91 2.83 14.65
C ASP A 90 -0.83 1.76 14.87
N ALA A 91 -1.09 0.85 15.81
CA ALA A 91 -0.30 -0.35 16.01
C ALA A 91 -0.60 -1.47 14.99
N VAL A 92 -1.68 -1.33 14.20
CA VAL A 92 -2.07 -2.30 13.15
C VAL A 92 -1.27 -2.07 11.88
N LEU A 93 -0.78 -0.84 11.69
CA LEU A 93 0.14 -0.43 10.63
C LEU A 93 -0.40 -0.74 9.22
N GLY A 94 -1.72 -0.62 9.05
CA GLY A 94 -2.41 -1.00 7.82
C GLY A 94 -2.16 -2.46 7.40
N VAL A 95 -2.08 -3.38 8.37
CA VAL A 95 -1.78 -4.80 8.14
C VAL A 95 -0.45 -4.98 7.37
N GLY A 96 0.55 -4.19 7.75
CA GLY A 96 1.88 -4.20 7.13
C GLY A 96 2.01 -3.37 5.85
N THR A 97 0.95 -2.70 5.39
CA THR A 97 0.97 -1.92 4.13
C THR A 97 1.57 -0.52 4.30
N HIS A 98 1.02 0.28 5.22
CA HIS A 98 1.46 1.67 5.45
C HIS A 98 2.60 1.77 6.48
N ALA A 99 2.86 0.64 7.16
CA ALA A 99 3.81 0.43 8.26
C ALA A 99 5.23 0.95 8.03
N VAL A 100 5.74 0.85 6.80
CA VAL A 100 7.19 0.96 6.55
C VAL A 100 7.66 2.42 6.60
N PHE A 101 6.84 3.36 6.12
CA PHE A 101 7.19 4.78 6.05
C PHE A 101 6.20 5.70 6.78
N GLY A 102 5.12 5.14 7.32
CA GLY A 102 4.04 5.88 7.97
C GLY A 102 3.11 6.61 6.99
N TYR A 103 2.04 7.18 7.53
CA TYR A 103 1.07 7.95 6.74
C TYR A 103 1.66 9.27 6.23
N ASN A 104 1.22 9.68 5.03
CA ASN A 104 1.58 10.94 4.37
C ASN A 104 3.07 11.30 4.40
N HIS A 105 3.95 10.31 4.21
CA HIS A 105 5.39 10.56 4.17
C HIS A 105 5.73 11.66 3.15
N PRO A 106 6.38 12.77 3.56
CA PRO A 106 6.44 14.00 2.77
C PRO A 106 7.10 13.81 1.40
N ARG A 107 8.10 12.92 1.30
CA ARG A 107 8.77 12.61 0.03
C ARG A 107 8.00 11.64 -0.87
N ILE A 108 7.09 10.84 -0.32
CA ILE A 108 6.30 9.86 -1.09
C ILE A 108 5.03 10.53 -1.59
N PHE A 109 4.31 11.21 -0.69
CA PHE A 109 3.03 11.83 -1.01
C PHE A 109 3.14 12.85 -2.15
N GLN A 110 4.15 13.73 -2.13
CA GLN A 110 4.39 14.70 -3.21
C GLN A 110 4.62 14.02 -4.57
N LYS A 111 5.31 12.87 -4.59
CA LYS A 111 5.54 12.10 -5.82
C LYS A 111 4.25 11.45 -6.31
N VAL A 112 3.45 10.87 -5.41
CA VAL A 112 2.14 10.29 -5.74
C VAL A 112 1.21 11.35 -6.31
N GLN A 113 1.14 12.55 -5.71
CA GLN A 113 0.35 13.66 -6.24
C GLN A 113 0.77 14.06 -7.66
N ARG A 114 2.07 14.14 -7.93
CA ARG A 114 2.58 14.44 -9.27
C ARG A 114 2.23 13.34 -10.28
N LEU A 115 2.32 12.06 -9.89
CA LEU A 115 1.88 10.94 -10.73
C LEU A 115 0.36 10.99 -10.99
N ALA A 116 -0.42 11.32 -9.96
CA ALA A 116 -1.87 11.47 -10.06
C ALA A 116 -2.31 12.65 -10.96
N GLN A 117 -1.43 13.57 -11.31
CA GLN A 117 -1.71 14.63 -12.29
C GLN A 117 -1.50 14.17 -13.74
N ILE A 118 -0.71 13.13 -13.97
CA ILE A 118 -0.32 12.66 -15.33
C ILE A 118 -1.05 11.37 -15.76
N ILE A 119 -1.54 10.58 -14.81
CA ILE A 119 -2.27 9.33 -15.05
C ILE A 119 -3.80 9.48 -15.30
N PRO A 120 -4.51 10.57 -14.92
CA PRO A 120 -5.97 10.65 -15.09
C PRO A 120 -6.40 10.39 -16.54
N GLY A 121 -7.27 9.40 -16.74
CA GLY A 121 -7.80 9.01 -18.05
C GLY A 121 -7.04 7.89 -18.77
N PHE A 122 -5.86 7.48 -18.28
CA PHE A 122 -5.12 6.34 -18.81
C PHE A 122 -5.02 5.22 -17.76
N MET A 123 -6.12 4.49 -17.58
CA MET A 123 -6.15 3.24 -16.80
C MET A 123 -5.97 2.06 -17.77
N GLY A 124 -4.73 1.83 -18.22
CA GLY A 124 -4.41 0.60 -18.94
C GLY A 124 -4.47 -0.63 -18.02
N ALA A 125 -4.44 -1.84 -18.58
CA ALA A 125 -4.33 -3.08 -17.80
C ALA A 125 -2.91 -3.26 -17.21
N GLY A 126 -2.41 -2.25 -16.50
CA GLY A 126 -1.11 -2.24 -15.85
C GLY A 126 0.04 -2.64 -16.77
N THR A 127 0.76 -3.69 -16.38
CA THR A 127 1.94 -4.23 -17.07
C THR A 127 1.62 -5.30 -18.12
N ASP A 128 0.34 -5.56 -18.40
CA ASP A 128 -0.04 -6.42 -19.53
C ASP A 128 0.28 -5.75 -20.88
N PHE A 129 0.51 -4.43 -20.85
CA PHE A 129 0.94 -3.64 -22.00
C PHE A 129 2.31 -3.01 -21.75
N TYR A 130 3.05 -2.80 -22.84
CA TYR A 130 4.27 -2.00 -22.79
C TYR A 130 3.92 -0.52 -22.61
N PHE A 131 4.45 0.09 -21.55
CA PHE A 131 4.25 1.50 -21.24
C PHE A 131 5.55 2.29 -21.39
N HIS A 132 5.44 3.53 -21.84
CA HIS A 132 6.52 4.50 -21.86
C HIS A 132 5.98 5.91 -21.66
N CYS A 133 6.73 6.77 -20.97
CA CYS A 133 6.36 8.16 -20.76
C CYS A 133 7.19 9.08 -21.67
N ARG A 134 6.63 9.48 -22.82
CA ARG A 134 7.31 10.32 -23.84
C ARG A 134 7.92 11.60 -23.28
N TYR A 135 7.28 12.22 -22.29
CA TYR A 135 7.72 13.48 -21.68
C TYR A 135 8.47 13.28 -20.36
N GLY A 136 8.95 12.05 -20.11
CA GLY A 136 9.67 11.67 -18.90
C GLY A 136 8.76 11.34 -17.72
N GLY A 137 9.25 10.47 -16.85
CA GLY A 137 8.51 9.95 -15.69
C GLY A 137 8.87 8.49 -15.46
N PRO A 138 8.84 8.00 -14.21
CA PRO A 138 9.17 6.62 -13.91
C PRO A 138 8.13 5.67 -14.52
N THR A 139 8.61 4.56 -15.05
CA THR A 139 7.83 3.48 -15.65
C THR A 139 7.92 2.20 -14.82
N ALA A 140 7.10 1.19 -15.15
CA ALA A 140 7.19 -0.12 -14.51
C ALA A 140 8.56 -0.78 -14.74
N GLN A 141 9.20 -0.53 -15.89
CA GLN A 141 10.52 -1.03 -16.23
C GLN A 141 11.61 -0.42 -15.33
N ASP A 142 11.51 0.87 -15.02
CA ASP A 142 12.43 1.54 -14.09
C ASP A 142 12.31 0.95 -12.68
N LEU A 143 11.08 0.70 -12.22
CA LEU A 143 10.84 0.04 -10.93
C LEU A 143 11.37 -1.41 -10.94
N ALA A 144 11.13 -2.16 -12.01
CA ALA A 144 11.63 -3.53 -12.16
C ALA A 144 13.16 -3.58 -12.11
N ALA A 145 13.86 -2.63 -12.75
CA ALA A 145 15.31 -2.56 -12.73
C ALA A 145 15.85 -2.39 -11.30
N VAL A 146 15.25 -1.48 -10.52
CA VAL A 146 15.60 -1.28 -9.11
C VAL A 146 15.34 -2.54 -8.28
N LEU A 147 14.16 -3.16 -8.43
CA LEU A 147 13.80 -4.36 -7.67
C LEU A 147 14.69 -5.56 -8.02
N ASN A 148 14.97 -5.78 -9.30
CA ASN A 148 15.83 -6.86 -9.76
C ASN A 148 17.26 -6.70 -9.23
N GLU A 149 17.79 -5.48 -9.21
CA GLU A 149 19.14 -5.21 -8.70
C GLU A 149 19.22 -5.42 -7.18
N LEU A 150 18.23 -4.94 -6.42
CA LEU A 150 18.15 -5.19 -4.98
C LEU A 150 18.05 -6.70 -4.67
N ALA A 151 17.22 -7.43 -5.41
CA ALA A 151 17.09 -8.88 -5.27
C ALA A 151 18.40 -9.60 -5.63
N ARG A 152 19.08 -9.18 -6.70
CA ARG A 152 20.37 -9.73 -7.10
C ARG A 152 21.43 -9.54 -6.02
N GLN A 153 21.49 -8.38 -5.39
CA GLN A 153 22.41 -8.12 -4.27
C GLN A 153 22.08 -8.99 -3.06
N ALA A 154 20.81 -9.18 -2.74
CA ALA A 154 20.36 -9.97 -1.59
C ALA A 154 20.56 -11.48 -1.77
N TYR A 155 20.34 -12.02 -2.98
CA TYR A 155 20.28 -13.47 -3.21
C TYR A 155 21.36 -14.00 -4.17
N GLY A 156 22.20 -13.14 -4.75
CA GLY A 156 23.34 -13.52 -5.58
C GLY A 156 23.01 -14.05 -6.98
N VAL A 157 21.75 -13.98 -7.41
CA VAL A 157 21.29 -14.47 -8.73
C VAL A 157 20.48 -13.42 -9.48
N ALA A 158 20.35 -13.58 -10.80
CA ALA A 158 19.54 -12.66 -11.61
C ALA A 158 18.04 -12.88 -11.37
N PHE A 159 17.28 -11.78 -11.29
CA PHE A 159 15.83 -11.79 -11.13
C PHE A 159 15.14 -11.06 -12.28
N ILE A 160 13.91 -11.47 -12.57
CA ILE A 160 12.97 -10.76 -13.44
C ILE A 160 11.68 -10.56 -12.64
N THR A 161 11.22 -9.31 -12.55
CA THR A 161 10.04 -8.93 -11.77
C THR A 161 8.75 -9.14 -12.57
N ASN A 162 7.72 -9.67 -11.89
CA ASN A 162 6.33 -9.63 -12.32
C ASN A 162 5.55 -8.73 -11.35
N PHE A 163 4.74 -7.81 -11.87
CA PHE A 163 3.91 -6.93 -11.04
C PHE A 163 2.48 -7.44 -10.96
N SER A 164 1.84 -7.22 -9.81
CA SER A 164 0.43 -7.50 -9.55
C SER A 164 -0.11 -6.50 -8.52
N ASN A 165 -1.43 -6.41 -8.36
CA ASN A 165 -2.04 -5.40 -7.50
C ASN A 165 -2.15 -5.87 -6.05
N SER A 166 -2.27 -7.18 -5.82
CA SER A 166 -2.48 -7.75 -4.50
C SER A 166 -1.47 -8.85 -4.18
N GLY A 167 -1.25 -9.10 -2.88
CA GLY A 167 -0.45 -10.24 -2.44
C GLY A 167 -1.02 -11.59 -2.88
N THR A 168 -2.35 -11.70 -3.02
CA THR A 168 -3.01 -12.90 -3.55
C THR A 168 -2.62 -13.14 -5.00
N GLU A 169 -2.73 -12.12 -5.86
CA GLU A 169 -2.32 -12.22 -7.26
C GLU A 169 -0.82 -12.51 -7.40
N ALA A 170 0.02 -11.90 -6.55
CA ALA A 170 1.45 -12.17 -6.53
C ALA A 170 1.73 -13.65 -6.23
N ASN A 171 1.05 -14.22 -5.23
CA ASN A 171 1.18 -15.64 -4.88
C ASN A 171 0.66 -16.56 -5.99
N GLU A 172 -0.47 -16.23 -6.61
CA GLU A 172 -0.98 -16.97 -7.76
C GLU A 172 0.00 -16.95 -8.94
N ASN A 173 0.56 -15.78 -9.26
CA ASN A 173 1.52 -15.65 -10.36
C ASN A 173 2.81 -16.43 -10.07
N ALA A 174 3.30 -16.39 -8.83
CA ALA A 174 4.45 -17.21 -8.41
C ALA A 174 4.16 -18.71 -8.59
N LEU A 175 2.98 -19.18 -8.20
CA LEU A 175 2.57 -20.56 -8.38
C LEU A 175 2.45 -20.95 -9.85
N LYS A 176 1.82 -20.10 -10.68
CA LYS A 176 1.69 -20.30 -12.14
C LYS A 176 3.07 -20.43 -12.80
N ILE A 177 4.01 -19.55 -12.46
CA ILE A 177 5.39 -19.58 -12.98
C ILE A 177 6.10 -20.86 -12.54
N ALA A 178 6.01 -21.24 -11.27
CA ALA A 178 6.65 -22.45 -10.74
C ALA A 178 6.11 -23.72 -11.41
N MET A 179 4.78 -23.84 -11.53
CA MET A 179 4.12 -24.96 -12.21
C MET A 179 4.49 -25.02 -13.69
N PHE A 180 4.46 -23.88 -14.39
CA PHE A 180 4.81 -23.82 -15.81
C PHE A 180 6.27 -24.21 -16.06
N ASN A 181 7.20 -23.74 -15.21
CA ASN A 181 8.61 -24.13 -15.29
C ASN A 181 8.77 -25.65 -15.09
N LYS A 182 8.10 -26.22 -14.09
CA LYS A 182 8.17 -27.66 -13.84
C LYS A 182 7.56 -28.48 -14.98
N PHE A 183 6.41 -28.05 -15.49
CA PHE A 183 5.76 -28.64 -16.67
C PHE A 183 6.72 -28.70 -17.86
N ARG A 184 7.39 -27.59 -18.19
CA ARG A 184 8.37 -27.54 -19.29
C ARG A 184 9.51 -28.53 -19.10
N GLN A 185 10.07 -28.62 -17.89
CA GLN A 185 11.14 -29.57 -17.59
C GLN A 185 10.68 -31.03 -17.72
N VAL A 186 9.47 -31.36 -17.26
CA VAL A 186 8.90 -32.72 -17.38
C VAL A 186 8.69 -33.07 -18.85
N ARG A 187 8.02 -32.20 -19.62
CA ARG A 187 7.78 -32.40 -21.05
C ARG A 187 9.10 -32.58 -21.82
N GLN A 188 10.11 -31.77 -21.52
CA GLN A 188 11.44 -31.90 -22.13
C GLN A 188 12.11 -33.24 -21.79
N ARG A 189 11.98 -33.72 -20.54
CA ARG A 189 12.59 -34.99 -20.11
C ARG A 189 11.91 -36.22 -20.69
N LEU A 190 10.59 -36.21 -20.80
CA LEU A 190 9.81 -37.33 -21.35
C LEU A 190 9.89 -37.37 -22.88
N GLY A 191 9.98 -36.20 -23.52
CA GLY A 191 9.77 -36.07 -24.96
C GLY A 191 8.29 -36.21 -25.33
N GLU A 192 7.94 -35.79 -26.55
CA GLU A 192 6.53 -35.66 -26.98
C GLU A 192 5.76 -36.99 -26.93
N ARG A 193 6.37 -38.11 -27.37
CA ARG A 193 5.71 -39.43 -27.41
C ARG A 193 5.35 -39.91 -26.01
N LEU A 194 6.31 -39.97 -25.10
CA LEU A 194 6.09 -40.50 -23.75
C LEU A 194 5.20 -39.56 -22.93
N TYR A 195 5.29 -38.24 -23.16
CA TYR A 195 4.37 -37.28 -22.57
C TYR A 195 2.91 -37.53 -23.03
N ALA A 196 2.68 -37.75 -24.33
CA ALA A 196 1.35 -38.07 -24.85
C ALA A 196 0.80 -39.41 -24.29
N GLU A 197 1.65 -40.45 -24.19
CA GLU A 197 1.28 -41.72 -23.57
C GLU A 197 0.91 -41.56 -22.08
N MET A 198 1.67 -40.76 -21.33
CA MET A 198 1.35 -40.42 -19.94
C MET A 198 0.01 -39.69 -19.85
N CYS A 199 -0.23 -38.67 -20.67
CA CYS A 199 -1.50 -37.93 -20.68
C CYS A 199 -2.69 -38.85 -21.00
N ALA A 200 -2.55 -39.73 -21.99
CA ALA A 200 -3.58 -40.70 -22.34
C ALA A 200 -3.91 -41.66 -21.18
N GLN A 201 -2.88 -42.16 -20.45
CA GLN A 201 -3.08 -43.02 -19.28
C GLN A 201 -3.74 -42.28 -18.10
N LEU A 202 -3.51 -40.97 -17.97
CA LEU A 202 -4.13 -40.12 -16.96
C LEU A 202 -5.53 -39.63 -17.36
N GLY A 203 -6.02 -39.97 -18.55
CA GLY A 203 -7.31 -39.48 -19.06
C GLY A 203 -7.31 -37.99 -19.41
N ILE A 204 -6.12 -37.40 -19.62
CA ILE A 204 -5.93 -36.02 -20.06
C ILE A 204 -5.86 -36.06 -21.59
N VAL A 205 -7.02 -36.05 -22.24
CA VAL A 205 -7.17 -36.00 -23.71
C VAL A 205 -7.35 -34.57 -24.21
#